data_AF-A0A0M8MSB0-F1
#
_entry.id   AF-A0A0M8MSB0-F1
#
_cell.length_a   1.000
_cell.length_b   1.000
_cell.length_c   1.000
_cell.angle_alpha   90.00
_cell.angle_beta   90.00
_cell.angle_gamma   90.00
#
_symmetry.space_group_name_H-M   'P 1'
#
loop_
_entity.id
_entity.type
_entity.pdbx_description
1 polymer ?
#
loop_
_entity_poly.entity_id
_entity_poly.type
_entity_poly.pdbx_seq_one_letter_code
_entity_poly.pdbx_strand_id
1 'polypeptide(L)'
;MDSPSSQGSKLKRPKQFLTPWQIYFTEELHKLKEVNPDVTLNVAHFSHEAGKRYAALSEEERAPYIERSQALKKEYQVKLEEWKSNLTPEDIREENVFRAMQRRLGKSRRANMKDPNAPKRPSSAYFIFLRELRNNPALAEEVLHGEQDATKISVLAAAKWREYTEDTKRPYIEKANQERAEYDKQMRAYSEMKKGGHDGDHTHPCGDASHTLSVPTLPSHPNSYP
;
A
#
# COMPACT_ATOMS: atom_id res chain seq x y z
N MET A 1 2.95 -38.60 2.94
CA MET A 1 3.73 -37.42 2.49
C MET A 1 2.74 -36.48 1.82
N ASP A 2 1.95 -35.77 2.61
CA ASP A 2 0.96 -34.82 2.08
C ASP A 2 1.70 -33.57 1.60
N SER A 3 1.69 -33.38 0.28
CA SER A 3 2.12 -32.12 -0.34
C SER A 3 1.35 -30.97 0.30
N PRO A 4 2.01 -29.93 0.83
CA PRO A 4 1.30 -28.75 1.30
C PRO A 4 0.64 -28.11 0.08
N SER A 5 -0.67 -28.30 -0.01
CA SER A 5 -1.55 -27.72 -1.01
C SER A 5 -1.15 -26.26 -1.21
N SER A 6 -0.97 -25.85 -2.46
CA SER A 6 -0.72 -24.47 -2.87
C SER A 6 -1.95 -23.62 -2.53
N GLN A 7 -2.15 -23.36 -1.25
CA GLN A 7 -3.23 -22.54 -0.76
C GLN A 7 -2.90 -21.11 -1.17
N GLY A 8 -3.60 -20.62 -2.18
CA GLY A 8 -3.65 -19.20 -2.51
C GLY A 8 -4.17 -18.40 -1.32
N SER A 9 -4.19 -17.08 -1.45
CA SER A 9 -4.82 -16.21 -0.45
C SER A 9 -6.23 -16.72 -0.10
N LYS A 10 -6.49 -16.94 1.19
CA LYS A 10 -7.84 -17.25 1.70
C LYS A 10 -8.80 -16.08 1.45
N LEU A 11 -8.26 -14.86 1.40
CA LEU A 11 -9.01 -13.64 1.15
C LEU A 11 -9.25 -13.40 -0.35
N LYS A 12 -10.50 -13.56 -0.77
CA LYS A 12 -10.95 -13.24 -2.13
C LYS A 12 -11.42 -11.80 -2.21
N ARG A 13 -10.50 -10.89 -2.57
CA ARG A 13 -10.86 -9.50 -2.88
C ARG A 13 -11.82 -9.46 -4.09
N PRO A 14 -12.87 -8.62 -4.08
CA PRO A 14 -13.72 -8.40 -5.24
C PRO A 14 -12.88 -8.08 -6.50
N LYS A 15 -13.23 -8.69 -7.62
CA LYS A 15 -12.58 -8.44 -8.92
C LYS A 15 -12.88 -7.01 -9.37
N GLN A 16 -11.90 -6.36 -9.98
CA GLN A 16 -12.07 -5.01 -10.54
C GLN A 16 -13.24 -4.98 -11.54
N PHE A 17 -13.94 -3.84 -11.60
CA PHE A 17 -14.99 -3.60 -12.59
C PHE A 17 -14.40 -3.53 -14.00
N LEU A 18 -15.23 -3.85 -15.00
CA LEU A 18 -14.82 -3.82 -16.39
C LEU A 18 -14.80 -2.38 -16.92
N THR A 19 -13.74 -2.02 -17.64
CA THR A 19 -13.64 -0.74 -18.35
C THR A 19 -14.60 -0.73 -19.56
N PRO A 20 -14.94 0.46 -20.11
CA PRO A 20 -15.82 0.54 -21.29
C PRO A 20 -15.32 -0.30 -22.47
N TRP A 21 -14.01 -0.26 -22.76
CA TRP A 21 -13.37 -1.12 -23.77
C TRP A 21 -13.50 -2.61 -23.43
N GLN A 22 -13.33 -3.00 -22.15
CA GLN A 22 -13.44 -4.41 -21.74
C GLN A 22 -14.86 -4.94 -22.00
N ILE A 23 -15.88 -4.14 -21.68
CA ILE A 23 -17.29 -4.50 -21.92
C ILE A 23 -17.52 -4.69 -23.43
N TYR A 24 -17.13 -3.72 -24.24
CA TYR A 24 -17.20 -3.81 -25.71
C TYR A 24 -16.49 -5.06 -26.23
N PHE A 25 -15.24 -5.28 -25.81
CA PHE A 25 -14.44 -6.40 -26.27
C PHE A 25 -15.06 -7.76 -25.89
N THR A 26 -15.61 -7.88 -24.68
CA THR A 26 -16.30 -9.11 -24.27
C THR A 26 -17.56 -9.38 -25.10
N GLU A 27 -18.31 -8.34 -25.46
CA GLU A 27 -19.49 -8.49 -26.31
C GLU A 27 -19.13 -8.89 -27.74
N GLU A 28 -18.11 -8.26 -28.32
CA GLU A 28 -17.64 -8.60 -29.66
C GLU A 28 -17.08 -10.03 -29.72
N LEU A 29 -16.38 -10.46 -28.66
CA LEU A 29 -15.95 -11.87 -28.53
C LEU A 29 -17.14 -12.83 -28.46
N HIS A 30 -18.21 -12.47 -27.76
CA HIS A 30 -19.41 -13.30 -27.66
C HIS A 30 -20.12 -13.41 -29.01
N LYS A 31 -20.34 -12.29 -29.70
CA LYS A 31 -20.92 -12.27 -31.05
C LYS A 31 -20.14 -13.14 -32.03
N LEU A 32 -18.80 -13.06 -31.98
CA LEU A 32 -17.95 -13.84 -32.87
C LEU A 32 -18.04 -15.35 -32.59
N LYS A 33 -18.15 -15.75 -31.33
CA LYS A 33 -18.35 -17.16 -30.95
C LYS A 33 -19.75 -17.67 -31.30
N GLU A 34 -20.77 -16.83 -31.29
CA GLU A 34 -22.12 -17.20 -31.73
C GLU A 34 -22.15 -17.46 -33.24
N VAL A 35 -21.48 -16.61 -34.02
CA VAL A 35 -21.41 -16.77 -35.48
C VAL A 35 -20.50 -17.93 -35.87
N ASN A 36 -19.38 -18.11 -35.16
CA ASN A 36 -18.39 -19.15 -35.46
C ASN A 36 -18.01 -19.93 -34.17
N PRO A 37 -18.81 -20.92 -33.76
CA PRO A 37 -18.58 -21.65 -32.50
C PRO A 37 -17.28 -22.46 -32.47
N ASP A 38 -16.84 -22.95 -33.62
CA ASP A 38 -15.70 -23.88 -33.75
C ASP A 38 -14.43 -23.20 -34.27
N VAL A 39 -14.45 -21.87 -34.46
CA VAL A 39 -13.25 -21.16 -34.94
C VAL A 39 -12.25 -20.99 -33.81
N THR A 40 -11.04 -21.51 -34.01
CA THR A 40 -9.90 -21.18 -33.16
C THR A 40 -9.50 -19.73 -33.39
N LEU A 41 -9.96 -18.83 -32.51
CA LEU A 41 -9.69 -17.40 -32.64
C LEU A 41 -8.21 -17.10 -32.41
N ASN A 42 -7.59 -16.36 -33.34
CA ASN A 42 -6.36 -15.64 -33.03
C ASN A 42 -6.71 -14.40 -32.19
N VAL A 43 -6.67 -14.56 -30.87
CA VAL A 43 -7.05 -13.53 -29.89
C VAL A 43 -6.25 -12.24 -30.07
N ALA A 44 -4.98 -12.31 -30.47
CA ALA A 44 -4.13 -11.13 -30.66
C ALA A 44 -4.60 -10.29 -31.86
N HIS A 45 -4.86 -10.94 -33.00
CA HIS A 45 -5.38 -10.26 -34.19
C HIS A 45 -6.75 -9.64 -33.93
N PHE A 46 -7.65 -10.40 -33.32
CA PHE A 46 -8.99 -9.94 -32.99
C PHE A 46 -8.97 -8.75 -32.01
N SER A 47 -8.14 -8.82 -30.97
CA SER A 47 -8.00 -7.71 -30.00
C SER A 47 -7.52 -6.43 -30.66
N HIS A 48 -6.58 -6.52 -31.60
CA HIS A 48 -6.08 -5.35 -32.31
C HIS A 48 -7.18 -4.73 -33.21
N GLU A 49 -7.93 -5.56 -33.92
CA GLU A 49 -9.00 -5.12 -34.80
C GLU A 49 -10.19 -4.53 -34.02
N ALA A 50 -10.62 -5.19 -32.94
CA ALA A 50 -11.64 -4.69 -32.02
C ALA A 50 -11.21 -3.37 -31.35
N GLY A 51 -9.92 -3.22 -31.02
CA GLY A 51 -9.37 -1.96 -30.52
C GLY A 51 -9.50 -0.81 -31.52
N LYS A 52 -9.21 -1.06 -32.80
CA LYS A 52 -9.40 -0.07 -33.88
C LYS A 52 -10.88 0.32 -34.05
N ARG A 53 -11.78 -0.68 -34.05
CA ARG A 53 -13.23 -0.44 -34.12
C ARG A 53 -13.71 0.41 -32.95
N TYR A 54 -13.34 0.04 -31.72
CA TYR A 54 -13.69 0.79 -30.52
C TYR A 54 -13.21 2.25 -30.55
N ALA A 55 -12.00 2.49 -31.07
CA ALA A 55 -11.45 3.82 -31.22
C ALA A 55 -12.19 4.67 -32.28
N ALA A 56 -12.76 4.02 -33.29
CA ALA A 56 -13.53 4.67 -34.35
C ALA A 56 -15.01 4.92 -33.99
N LEU A 57 -15.52 4.31 -32.90
CA LEU A 57 -16.88 4.53 -32.43
C LEU A 57 -17.11 6.00 -32.03
N SER A 58 -18.28 6.52 -32.35
CA SER A 58 -18.72 7.84 -31.91
C SER A 58 -18.86 7.91 -30.39
N GLU A 59 -19.02 9.12 -29.84
CA GLU A 59 -19.29 9.27 -28.41
C GLU A 59 -20.64 8.66 -28.01
N GLU A 60 -21.65 8.80 -28.87
CA GLU A 60 -22.99 8.25 -28.68
C GLU A 60 -22.97 6.71 -28.68
N GLU A 61 -22.18 6.10 -29.57
CA GLU A 61 -21.98 4.65 -29.60
C GLU A 61 -21.18 4.14 -28.39
N ARG A 62 -20.29 4.97 -27.83
CA ARG A 62 -19.51 4.65 -26.63
C ARG A 62 -20.30 4.87 -25.33
N ALA A 63 -21.28 5.76 -25.33
CA ALA A 63 -22.11 6.10 -24.17
C ALA A 63 -22.65 4.88 -23.40
N PRO A 64 -23.29 3.87 -24.04
CA PRO A 64 -23.81 2.72 -23.31
C PRO A 64 -22.71 1.87 -22.65
N TYR A 65 -21.49 1.82 -23.19
CA TYR A 65 -20.38 1.11 -22.56
C TYR A 65 -19.80 1.90 -21.38
N ILE A 66 -19.76 3.23 -21.50
CA ILE A 66 -19.32 4.13 -20.44
C ILE A 66 -20.28 4.05 -19.26
N GLU A 67 -21.59 4.18 -19.50
CA GLU A 67 -22.62 4.12 -18.47
C GLU A 67 -22.60 2.76 -17.73
N ARG A 68 -22.55 1.65 -18.47
CA ARG A 68 -22.43 0.32 -17.88
C ARG A 68 -21.16 0.16 -17.06
N SER A 69 -20.02 0.66 -17.53
CA SER A 69 -18.77 0.64 -16.75
C SER A 69 -18.89 1.48 -15.47
N GLN A 70 -19.55 2.64 -15.52
CA GLN A 70 -19.80 3.47 -14.34
C GLN A 70 -20.73 2.77 -13.33
N ALA A 71 -21.77 2.09 -13.78
CA ALA A 71 -22.66 1.30 -12.92
C ALA A 71 -21.88 0.16 -12.24
N LEU A 72 -21.11 -0.62 -13.01
CA LEU A 72 -20.25 -1.68 -12.48
C LEU A 72 -19.20 -1.13 -11.49
N LYS A 73 -18.68 0.07 -11.73
CA LYS A 73 -17.75 0.74 -10.81
C LYS A 73 -18.42 1.06 -9.47
N LYS A 74 -19.68 1.50 -9.47
CA LYS A 74 -20.45 1.75 -8.25
C LYS A 74 -20.71 0.46 -7.49
N GLU A 75 -21.17 -0.60 -8.16
CA GLU A 75 -21.35 -1.91 -7.54
C GLU A 75 -20.06 -2.47 -6.95
N TYR A 76 -18.95 -2.34 -7.69
CA TYR A 76 -17.65 -2.77 -7.22
C TYR A 76 -17.22 -2.02 -5.95
N GLN A 77 -17.50 -0.72 -5.85
CA GLN A 77 -17.22 0.06 -4.64
C GLN A 77 -18.03 -0.45 -3.44
N VAL A 78 -19.33 -0.72 -3.62
CA VAL A 78 -20.17 -1.29 -2.55
C VAL A 78 -19.63 -2.65 -2.09
N LYS A 79 -19.37 -3.57 -3.04
CA LYS A 79 -18.79 -4.89 -2.75
C LYS A 79 -17.42 -4.78 -2.08
N LEU A 80 -16.63 -3.77 -2.45
CA LEU A 80 -15.31 -3.54 -1.86
C LEU A 80 -15.42 -3.05 -0.41
N GLU A 81 -16.36 -2.16 -0.11
CA GLU A 81 -16.59 -1.68 1.26
C GLU A 81 -17.18 -2.77 2.13
N GLU A 82 -18.15 -3.53 1.65
CA GLU A 82 -18.68 -4.72 2.35
C GLU A 82 -17.59 -5.76 2.60
N TRP A 83 -16.75 -6.03 1.59
CA TRP A 83 -15.60 -6.91 1.77
C TRP A 83 -14.65 -6.38 2.85
N LYS A 84 -14.37 -5.06 2.87
CA LYS A 84 -13.49 -4.46 3.89
C LYS A 84 -14.11 -4.51 5.29
N SER A 85 -15.40 -4.29 5.44
CA SER A 85 -16.08 -4.31 6.75
C SER A 85 -16.13 -5.73 7.33
N ASN A 86 -16.19 -6.75 6.47
CA ASN A 86 -16.21 -8.15 6.87
C ASN A 86 -14.82 -8.71 7.21
N LEU A 87 -13.73 -7.95 7.02
CA LEU A 87 -12.38 -8.42 7.33
C LEU A 87 -12.11 -8.38 8.83
N THR A 88 -11.68 -9.52 9.37
CA THR A 88 -11.18 -9.57 10.74
C THR A 88 -9.68 -9.18 10.80
N PRO A 89 -9.19 -8.73 11.95
CA PRO A 89 -7.75 -8.53 12.17
C PRO A 89 -6.92 -9.81 11.98
N GLU A 90 -7.52 -10.99 12.15
CA GLU A 90 -6.89 -12.28 11.87
C GLU A 90 -6.68 -12.48 10.38
N ASP A 91 -7.72 -12.29 9.58
CA ASP A 91 -7.67 -12.45 8.13
C ASP A 91 -6.60 -11.54 7.50
N ILE A 92 -6.54 -10.29 7.98
CA ILE A 92 -5.53 -9.30 7.53
C ILE A 92 -4.11 -9.80 7.83
N ARG A 93 -3.91 -10.46 8.97
CA ARG A 93 -2.60 -10.96 9.40
C ARG A 93 -2.17 -12.17 8.59
N GLU A 94 -3.03 -13.17 8.45
CA GLU A 94 -2.76 -14.35 7.62
C GLU A 94 -2.43 -13.94 6.18
N GLU A 95 -3.22 -13.03 5.61
CA GLU A 95 -2.96 -12.49 4.27
C GLU A 95 -1.65 -11.71 4.19
N ASN A 96 -1.27 -10.99 5.24
CA ASN A 96 0.01 -10.28 5.29
C ASN A 96 1.21 -11.23 5.35
N VAL A 97 1.09 -12.36 6.07
CA VAL A 97 2.09 -13.43 6.08
C VAL A 97 2.22 -14.03 4.67
N PHE A 98 1.10 -14.35 4.04
CA PHE A 98 1.07 -14.85 2.66
C PHE A 98 1.72 -13.86 1.68
N ARG A 99 1.36 -12.57 1.73
CA ARG A 99 1.96 -11.54 0.86
C ARG A 99 3.44 -11.35 1.11
N ALA A 100 3.89 -11.40 2.37
CA ALA A 100 5.31 -11.33 2.70
C ALA A 100 6.08 -12.51 2.10
N MET A 101 5.54 -13.73 2.21
CA MET A 101 6.09 -14.92 1.57
C MET A 101 6.15 -14.77 0.04
N GLN A 102 5.07 -14.32 -0.61
CA GLN A 102 5.05 -14.11 -2.07
C GLN A 102 6.07 -13.08 -2.53
N ARG A 103 6.30 -12.01 -1.76
CA ARG A 103 7.37 -11.03 -2.04
C ARG A 103 8.75 -11.64 -1.90
N ARG A 104 9.00 -12.43 -0.84
CA ARG A 104 10.27 -13.15 -0.64
C ARG A 104 10.57 -14.12 -1.78
N LEU A 105 9.54 -14.73 -2.35
CA LEU A 105 9.62 -15.63 -3.51
C LEU A 105 9.69 -14.90 -4.86
N GLY A 106 9.65 -13.56 -4.90
CA GLY A 106 9.63 -12.78 -6.14
C GLY A 106 8.33 -12.90 -6.97
N LYS A 107 7.32 -13.62 -6.48
CA LYS A 107 6.05 -13.89 -7.18
C LYS A 107 5.04 -12.75 -7.09
N SER A 108 5.25 -11.79 -6.18
CA SER A 108 4.37 -10.64 -6.03
C SER A 108 5.12 -9.41 -5.54
N ARG A 109 4.60 -8.23 -5.89
CA ARG A 109 5.00 -6.92 -5.33
C ARG A 109 3.91 -6.30 -4.46
N ARG A 110 2.84 -7.04 -4.15
CA ARG A 110 1.68 -6.52 -3.41
C ARG A 110 2.08 -6.18 -1.96
N ALA A 111 1.78 -4.97 -1.53
CA ALA A 111 2.02 -4.53 -0.16
C ALA A 111 1.08 -5.21 0.86
N ASN A 112 1.45 -5.14 2.14
CA ASN A 112 0.62 -5.61 3.25
C ASN A 112 -0.68 -4.79 3.35
N MET A 113 -1.76 -5.47 3.71
CA MET A 113 -3.01 -4.86 4.16
C MET A 113 -2.80 -4.16 5.49
N LYS A 114 -3.45 -3.01 5.66
CA LYS A 114 -3.43 -2.24 6.89
C LYS A 114 -4.53 -2.77 7.80
N ASP A 115 -4.17 -3.05 9.05
CA ASP A 115 -5.16 -3.33 10.09
C ASP A 115 -5.82 -1.99 10.51
N PRO A 116 -7.16 -1.87 10.46
CA PRO A 116 -7.88 -0.68 10.91
C PRO A 116 -7.62 -0.32 12.38
N ASN A 117 -7.35 -1.31 13.24
CA ASN A 117 -7.16 -1.12 14.68
C ASN A 117 -5.69 -0.84 15.05
N ALA A 118 -4.75 -0.95 14.10
CA ALA A 118 -3.35 -0.68 14.38
C ALA A 118 -3.11 0.84 14.54
N PRO A 119 -2.43 1.28 15.62
CA PRO A 119 -2.04 2.67 15.80
C PRO A 119 -1.30 3.20 14.56
N LYS A 120 -1.61 4.44 14.16
CA LYS A 120 -0.97 5.08 13.01
C LYS A 120 0.44 5.53 13.39
N ARG A 121 1.40 5.33 12.49
CA ARG A 121 2.78 5.78 12.69
C ARG A 121 2.85 7.29 12.99
N PRO A 122 3.69 7.71 13.95
CA PRO A 122 3.81 9.11 14.34
C PRO A 122 4.47 9.92 13.23
N SER A 123 4.18 11.22 13.19
CA SER A 123 4.76 12.11 12.18
C SER A 123 6.22 12.42 12.54
N SER A 124 7.08 12.60 11.54
CA SER A 124 8.43 13.15 11.78
C SER A 124 8.34 14.67 12.02
N ALA A 125 9.35 15.26 12.63
CA ALA A 125 9.42 16.71 12.85
C ALA A 125 9.18 17.51 11.56
N TYR A 126 9.76 17.05 10.44
CA TYR A 126 9.55 17.65 9.13
C TYR A 126 8.10 17.53 8.64
N PHE A 127 7.43 16.39 8.83
CA PHE A 127 6.01 16.27 8.45
C PHE A 127 5.08 17.11 9.34
N ILE A 128 5.45 17.34 10.60
CA ILE A 128 4.74 18.27 11.48
C ILE A 128 4.93 19.71 10.95
N PHE A 129 6.14 20.08 10.54
CA PHE A 129 6.39 21.35 9.86
C PHE A 129 5.59 21.48 8.56
N LEU A 130 5.54 20.46 7.70
CA LEU A 130 4.71 20.49 6.49
C LEU A 130 3.21 20.64 6.78
N ARG A 131 2.72 20.04 7.87
CA ARG A 131 1.34 20.23 8.32
C ARG A 131 1.10 21.68 8.74
N GLU A 132 2.02 22.25 9.52
CA GLU A 132 1.96 23.66 9.94
C GLU A 132 2.01 24.59 8.74
N LEU A 133 2.95 24.35 7.81
CA LEU A 133 3.10 25.09 6.56
C LEU A 133 1.81 25.12 5.74
N ARG A 134 1.08 24.00 5.68
CA ARG A 134 -0.20 23.94 4.95
C ARG A 134 -1.34 24.63 5.70
N ASN A 135 -1.31 24.61 7.04
CA ASN A 135 -2.40 25.10 7.87
C ASN A 135 -2.24 26.59 8.24
N ASN A 136 -1.02 27.12 8.17
CA ASN A 136 -0.68 28.49 8.51
C ASN A 136 -0.44 29.30 7.23
N PRO A 137 -1.40 30.15 6.80
CA PRO A 137 -1.28 30.88 5.54
C PRO A 137 -0.12 31.88 5.52
N ALA A 138 0.28 32.43 6.67
CA ALA A 138 1.43 33.33 6.75
C ALA A 138 2.74 32.58 6.48
N LEU A 139 2.91 31.39 7.06
CA LEU A 139 4.07 30.54 6.80
C LEU A 139 4.05 29.98 5.37
N ALA A 140 2.87 29.63 4.86
CA ALA A 140 2.69 29.21 3.48
C ALA A 140 3.15 30.30 2.51
N GLU A 141 2.73 31.54 2.72
CA GLU A 141 3.14 32.67 1.87
C GLU A 141 4.64 32.95 1.96
N GLU A 142 5.20 32.91 3.18
CA GLU A 142 6.64 33.13 3.41
C GLU A 142 7.52 32.09 2.69
N VAL A 143 7.08 30.84 2.61
CA VAL A 143 7.91 29.72 2.14
C VAL A 143 7.57 29.29 0.71
N LEU A 144 6.30 29.37 0.33
CA LEU A 144 5.80 28.88 -0.96
C LEU A 144 5.60 30.00 -1.98
N HIS A 145 5.47 31.26 -1.55
CA HIS A 145 5.28 32.42 -2.43
C HIS A 145 4.14 32.21 -3.45
N GLY A 146 3.00 31.65 -2.98
CA GLY A 146 1.84 31.34 -3.82
C GLY A 146 1.98 30.12 -4.76
N GLU A 147 3.08 29.37 -4.72
CA GLU A 147 3.28 28.19 -5.57
C GLU A 147 2.24 27.09 -5.29
N GLN A 148 1.72 26.48 -6.36
CA GLN A 148 0.65 25.48 -6.31
C GLN A 148 1.12 24.10 -6.82
N ASP A 149 2.25 24.04 -7.52
CA ASP A 149 2.81 22.77 -7.96
C ASP A 149 3.39 21.99 -6.77
N ALA A 150 2.84 20.79 -6.55
CA ALA A 150 3.20 19.94 -5.41
C ALA A 150 4.70 19.57 -5.37
N THR A 151 5.33 19.42 -6.54
CA THR A 151 6.75 19.08 -6.63
C THR A 151 7.61 20.26 -6.18
N LYS A 152 7.31 21.46 -6.69
CA LYS A 152 8.00 22.69 -6.31
C LYS A 152 7.76 23.07 -4.85
N ILE A 153 6.53 22.96 -4.35
CA ILE A 153 6.20 23.15 -2.92
C ILE A 153 7.09 22.27 -2.04
N SER A 154 7.25 21.00 -2.40
CA SER A 154 8.08 20.06 -1.64
C SER A 154 9.55 20.47 -1.63
N VAL A 155 10.07 20.98 -2.76
CA VAL A 155 11.44 21.48 -2.88
C VAL A 155 11.65 22.73 -2.01
N LEU A 156 10.76 23.72 -2.08
CA LEU A 156 10.83 24.96 -1.30
C LEU A 156 10.73 24.68 0.20
N ALA A 157 9.78 23.85 0.61
CA ALA A 157 9.62 23.47 2.02
C ALA A 157 10.84 22.71 2.55
N ALA A 158 11.45 21.83 1.73
CA ALA A 158 12.67 21.14 2.11
C ALA A 158 13.87 22.09 2.21
N ALA A 159 13.99 23.07 1.34
CA ALA A 159 15.04 24.10 1.41
C ALA A 159 14.91 24.92 2.70
N LYS A 160 13.71 25.45 2.97
CA LYS A 160 13.42 26.22 4.19
C LYS A 160 13.70 25.42 5.46
N TRP A 161 13.29 24.15 5.49
CA TRP A 161 13.56 23.28 6.64
C TRP A 161 15.05 23.07 6.89
N ARG A 162 15.90 23.05 5.85
CA ARG A 162 17.36 22.94 6.01
C ARG A 162 17.96 24.22 6.57
N GLU A 163 17.42 25.38 6.19
CA GLU A 163 17.85 26.70 6.69
C GLU A 163 17.49 26.93 8.16
N TYR A 164 16.44 26.26 8.67
CA TYR A 164 16.07 26.36 10.08
C TYR A 164 17.21 25.92 11.01
N THR A 165 17.45 26.72 12.05
CA THR A 165 18.40 26.40 13.11
C THR A 165 17.82 25.34 14.04
N GLU A 166 18.66 24.74 14.88
CA GLU A 166 18.20 23.74 15.85
C GLU A 166 17.17 24.32 16.82
N ASP A 167 17.28 25.60 17.19
CA ASP A 167 16.29 26.28 18.04
C ASP A 167 14.92 26.41 17.38
N THR A 168 14.86 26.72 16.08
CA THR A 168 13.58 26.81 15.36
C THR A 168 13.00 25.44 15.02
N LYS A 169 13.86 24.42 14.86
CA LYS A 169 13.44 23.01 14.71
C LYS A 169 13.00 22.37 16.01
N ARG A 170 13.54 22.79 17.16
CA ARG A 170 13.28 22.25 18.50
C ARG A 170 11.80 22.01 18.80
N PRO A 171 10.86 22.98 18.62
CA PRO A 171 9.45 22.73 18.90
C PRO A 171 8.85 21.63 18.01
N TYR A 172 9.29 21.48 16.76
CA TYR A 172 8.85 20.42 15.86
C TYR A 172 9.43 19.06 16.26
N ILE A 173 10.69 19.03 16.68
CA ILE A 173 11.37 17.83 17.18
C ILE A 173 10.70 17.34 18.47
N GLU A 174 10.41 18.25 19.39
CA GLU A 174 9.74 17.94 20.65
C GLU A 174 8.33 17.39 20.41
N LYS A 175 7.53 18.04 19.55
CA LYS A 175 6.22 17.50 19.14
C LYS A 175 6.33 16.11 18.50
N ALA A 176 7.32 15.89 17.63
CA ALA A 176 7.53 14.58 17.02
C ALA A 176 7.92 13.50 18.04
N ASN A 177 8.73 13.87 19.05
CA ASN A 177 9.10 12.97 20.15
C ASN A 177 7.90 12.65 21.04
N GLN A 178 7.04 13.63 21.32
CA GLN A 178 5.79 13.43 22.05
C GLN A 178 4.83 12.50 21.28
N GLU A 179 4.59 12.76 19.98
CA GLU A 179 3.78 11.87 19.13
C GLU A 179 4.36 10.44 19.09
N ARG A 180 5.68 10.31 19.05
CA ARG A 180 6.35 9.01 19.09
C ARG A 180 6.16 8.28 20.41
N ALA A 181 6.34 8.96 21.53
CA ALA A 181 6.14 8.36 22.85
C ALA A 181 4.70 7.89 23.06
N GLU A 182 3.73 8.65 22.57
CA GLU A 182 2.31 8.28 22.60
C GLU A 182 2.01 7.08 21.68
N TYR A 183 2.57 7.08 20.47
CA TYR A 183 2.48 5.94 19.57
C TYR A 183 3.07 4.66 20.19
N ASP A 184 4.22 4.76 20.86
CA ASP A 184 4.85 3.61 21.50
C ASP A 184 3.99 3.03 22.63
N LYS A 185 3.27 3.87 23.38
CA LYS A 185 2.28 3.42 24.38
C LYS A 185 1.11 2.70 23.71
N GLN A 186 0.52 3.30 22.68
CA GLN A 186 -0.60 2.72 21.93
C GLN A 186 -0.22 1.40 21.27
N MET A 187 0.99 1.31 20.71
CA MET A 187 1.51 0.10 20.09
C MET A 187 1.74 -1.03 21.10
N ARG A 188 2.21 -0.71 22.31
CA ARG A 188 2.30 -1.71 23.39
C ARG A 188 0.92 -2.24 23.74
N ALA A 189 -0.06 -1.37 23.97
CA ALA A 189 -1.43 -1.78 24.25
C ALA A 189 -2.05 -2.62 23.11
N TYR A 190 -1.85 -2.21 21.86
CA TYR A 190 -2.30 -2.95 20.68
C TYR A 190 -1.61 -4.32 20.56
N SER A 191 -0.30 -4.40 20.85
CA SER A 191 0.44 -5.65 20.86
C SER A 191 -0.06 -6.61 21.94
N GLU A 192 -0.36 -6.12 23.13
CA GLU A 192 -0.88 -6.93 24.24
C GLU A 192 -2.32 -7.40 23.98
N MET A 193 -3.20 -6.53 23.47
CA MET A 193 -4.53 -6.92 22.98
C MET A 193 -4.46 -8.02 21.92
N LYS A 194 -3.43 -7.97 21.07
CA LYS A 194 -3.19 -8.97 20.02
C LYS A 194 -2.64 -10.30 20.56
N LYS A 195 -1.93 -10.30 21.69
CA LYS A 195 -1.42 -11.53 22.33
C LYS A 195 -2.48 -12.24 23.17
N GLY A 196 -3.36 -11.49 23.84
CA GLY A 196 -4.43 -12.04 24.69
C GLY A 196 -5.58 -12.75 23.96
N GLY A 197 -5.51 -12.87 22.63
CA GLY A 197 -6.48 -13.64 21.83
C GLY A 197 -6.01 -15.05 21.46
N HIS A 198 -4.90 -15.53 22.02
CA HIS A 198 -4.29 -16.83 21.70
C HIS A 198 -4.07 -17.71 22.95
N ASP A 199 -5.05 -17.80 23.84
CA ASP A 199 -5.08 -18.86 24.84
C ASP A 199 -5.67 -20.13 24.22
N GLY A 200 -4.79 -20.88 23.58
CA GLY A 200 -5.04 -22.18 22.96
C GLY A 200 -3.76 -23.01 22.94
N ASP A 201 -3.28 -23.33 24.13
CA ASP A 201 -2.59 -24.58 24.49
C ASP A 201 -1.46 -25.08 23.58
N HIS A 202 -0.22 -24.81 23.98
CA HIS A 202 0.77 -25.87 24.23
C HIS A 202 1.96 -25.31 25.00
N THR A 203 1.94 -25.55 26.31
CA THR A 203 3.15 -25.57 27.12
C THR A 203 3.94 -26.82 26.75
N HIS A 204 5.23 -26.69 26.42
CA HIS A 204 6.28 -27.55 26.99
C HIS A 204 7.69 -26.95 26.74
N PRO A 205 8.62 -27.09 27.71
CA PRO A 205 9.83 -26.27 27.83
C PRO A 205 11.12 -27.01 27.39
N CYS A 206 12.11 -26.27 26.87
CA CYS A 206 13.57 -26.52 26.96
C CYS A 206 14.27 -25.52 26.01
N GLY A 207 15.41 -24.90 26.26
CA GLY A 207 16.39 -25.00 27.33
C GLY A 207 17.42 -23.88 27.13
N ASP A 208 17.98 -23.46 28.24
CA ASP A 208 19.00 -22.44 28.44
C ASP A 208 20.26 -22.69 27.59
N ALA A 209 20.79 -21.64 26.96
CA ALA A 209 22.19 -21.57 26.53
C ALA A 209 22.58 -20.10 26.35
N SER A 210 22.89 -19.48 27.48
CA SER A 210 23.77 -18.32 27.57
C SER A 210 25.04 -18.53 26.72
N HIS A 211 25.27 -17.69 25.71
CA HIS A 211 26.61 -17.48 25.19
C HIS A 211 26.79 -16.03 24.71
N THR A 212 27.38 -15.24 25.59
CA THR A 212 27.97 -13.94 25.31
C THR A 212 29.08 -14.10 24.27
N LEU A 213 29.06 -13.31 23.20
CA LEU A 213 30.25 -13.13 22.36
C LEU A 213 30.56 -11.63 22.23
N SER A 214 31.67 -11.30 22.89
CA SER A 214 32.35 -10.03 22.96
C SER A 214 32.73 -9.48 21.58
N VAL A 215 32.59 -8.17 21.45
CA VAL A 215 33.11 -7.37 20.34
C VAL A 215 34.64 -7.38 20.40
N PRO A 216 35.37 -7.76 19.31
CA PRO A 216 36.80 -7.58 19.27
C PRO A 216 37.15 -6.14 18.85
N THR A 217 37.80 -5.43 19.77
CA THR A 217 38.47 -4.14 19.56
C THR A 217 39.61 -4.29 18.56
N LEU A 218 39.59 -3.47 17.50
CA LEU A 218 40.70 -3.35 16.53
C LEU A 218 41.85 -2.54 17.16
N PRO A 219 43.11 -3.02 17.10
CA PRO A 219 44.26 -2.25 17.53
C PRO A 219 44.69 -1.23 16.46
N SER A 220 44.78 0.03 16.88
CA SER A 220 45.44 1.11 16.18
C SER A 220 46.96 0.87 16.10
N HIS A 221 47.52 0.77 14.90
CA HIS A 221 48.95 0.97 14.69
C HIS A 221 49.18 2.21 13.81
N PRO A 222 50.08 3.11 14.23
CA PRO A 222 50.57 4.17 13.39
C PRO A 222 51.72 3.62 12.54
N ASN A 223 51.77 3.93 11.24
CA ASN A 223 53.08 4.05 10.62
C ASN A 223 53.09 5.03 9.46
N SER A 224 54.21 5.71 9.43
CA SER A 224 54.58 6.89 8.66
C SER A 224 55.36 6.49 7.41
N TYR A 225 55.47 7.46 6.49
CA TYR A 225 56.45 7.65 5.41
C TYR A 225 56.16 7.08 4.01
N PRO A 226 56.81 7.65 2.96
CA PRO A 226 57.62 8.87 2.90
C PRO A 226 56.94 10.06 2.20
#